data_AF-A0A3D0UQC5-F1
#
_entry.id   AF-A0A3D0UQC5-F1
#
_cell.length_a   1.000
_cell.length_b   1.000
_cell.length_c   1.000
_cell.angle_alpha   90.00
_cell.angle_beta   90.00
_cell.angle_gamma   90.00
#
_symmetry.space_group_name_H-M   'P 1'
#
loop_
_entity.id
_entity.type
_entity.pdbx_description
1 polymer ?
#
loop_
_entity_poly.entity_id
_entity_poly.type
_entity_poly.pdbx_seq_one_letter_code
_entity_poly.pdbx_strand_id
1 'polypeptide(L)'
;MSEESVIKAEVNKKDVGTAKLAAGLVAGGVILLAANLLHISLMFFLWPMFVIGPGLLMLWPAYQSTPGNQSKLAFLAVPGAMIVATGGLIILMNLVNHHESWAYAWTLILAAGAAGYAYMHRFDASNERGDKAYRFIRAMVIAFMALAVFFEVLVFQSLGIWWPVLLIGLGLYLFVKNKRSVVQ
;
A
#
# COMPACT_ATOMS: atom_id res chain seq x y z
N MET A 1 12.93 -62.98 -8.15
CA MET A 1 12.33 -61.68 -7.79
C MET A 1 11.52 -61.23 -9.01
N SER A 2 10.19 -61.39 -8.99
CA SER A 2 9.36 -61.29 -10.20
C SER A 2 9.08 -59.83 -10.57
N GLU A 3 9.08 -59.56 -11.88
CA GLU A 3 8.77 -58.26 -12.51
C GLU A 3 7.43 -57.68 -12.04
N GLU A 4 6.51 -58.53 -11.58
CA GLU A 4 5.22 -58.17 -11.02
C GLU A 4 5.30 -57.27 -9.77
N SER A 5 6.34 -57.46 -8.94
CA SER A 5 6.56 -56.65 -7.73
C SER A 5 7.07 -55.24 -8.04
N VAL A 6 7.80 -55.10 -9.16
CA VAL A 6 8.37 -53.82 -9.62
C VAL A 6 7.27 -52.96 -10.26
N ILE A 7 6.39 -53.56 -11.06
CA ILE A 7 5.26 -52.85 -11.70
C ILE A 7 4.28 -52.30 -10.64
N LYS A 8 3.97 -53.06 -9.57
CA LYS A 8 3.08 -52.56 -8.50
C LYS A 8 3.67 -51.39 -7.71
N ALA A 9 4.98 -51.34 -7.53
CA ALA A 9 5.64 -50.24 -6.83
C ALA A 9 5.68 -48.94 -7.66
N GLU A 10 5.81 -49.05 -8.99
CA GLU A 10 5.88 -47.91 -9.90
C GLU A 10 4.51 -47.28 -10.18
N VAL A 11 3.44 -48.09 -10.25
CA VAL A 11 2.04 -47.64 -10.35
C VAL A 11 1.63 -46.86 -9.10
N ASN A 12 1.93 -47.38 -7.90
CA ASN A 12 1.57 -46.73 -6.64
C ASN A 12 2.23 -45.34 -6.47
N LYS A 13 3.45 -45.14 -6.98
CA LYS A 13 4.15 -43.85 -6.86
C LYS A 13 3.60 -42.78 -7.80
N LYS A 14 3.12 -43.16 -9.00
CA LYS A 14 2.45 -42.27 -9.96
C LYS A 14 1.03 -41.90 -9.51
N ASP A 15 0.30 -42.84 -8.91
CA ASP A 15 -1.06 -42.59 -8.43
C ASP A 15 -1.12 -41.65 -7.23
N VAL A 16 -0.14 -41.72 -6.32
CA VAL A 16 -0.09 -40.79 -5.16
C VAL A 16 0.23 -39.36 -5.60
N GLY A 17 1.04 -39.17 -6.63
CA GLY A 17 1.30 -37.85 -7.22
C GLY A 17 0.04 -37.26 -7.87
N THR A 18 -0.66 -38.08 -8.66
CA THR A 18 -1.92 -37.70 -9.32
C THR A 18 -3.05 -37.46 -8.31
N ALA A 19 -3.14 -38.26 -7.26
CA ALA A 19 -4.14 -38.10 -6.20
C ALA A 19 -3.92 -36.82 -5.37
N LYS A 20 -2.66 -36.47 -5.07
CA LYS A 20 -2.32 -35.20 -4.40
C LYS A 20 -2.64 -33.99 -5.28
N LEU A 21 -2.35 -34.08 -6.58
CA LEU A 21 -2.71 -33.05 -7.55
C LEU A 21 -4.24 -32.92 -7.67
N ALA A 22 -4.96 -34.04 -7.77
CA ALA A 22 -6.42 -34.06 -7.82
C ALA A 22 -7.05 -33.50 -6.54
N ALA A 23 -6.54 -33.88 -5.37
CA ALA A 23 -6.98 -33.32 -4.09
C ALA A 23 -6.70 -31.81 -4.00
N GLY A 24 -5.54 -31.35 -4.50
CA GLY A 24 -5.22 -29.93 -4.59
C GLY A 24 -6.13 -29.17 -5.55
N LEU A 25 -6.48 -29.76 -6.69
CA LEU A 25 -7.42 -29.21 -7.67
C LEU A 25 -8.84 -29.13 -7.10
N VAL A 26 -9.30 -30.17 -6.38
CA VAL A 26 -10.61 -30.18 -5.72
C VAL A 26 -10.65 -29.15 -4.60
N ALA A 27 -9.64 -29.08 -3.74
CA ALA A 27 -9.56 -28.09 -2.68
C ALA A 27 -9.51 -26.67 -3.24
N GLY A 28 -8.68 -26.43 -4.26
CA GLY A 28 -8.61 -25.16 -4.97
C GLY A 28 -9.95 -24.78 -5.61
N GLY A 29 -10.64 -25.75 -6.23
CA GLY A 29 -11.97 -25.58 -6.81
C GLY A 29 -13.02 -25.20 -5.76
N VAL A 30 -13.05 -25.87 -4.61
CA VAL A 30 -13.97 -25.56 -3.51
C VAL A 30 -13.70 -24.17 -2.93
N ILE A 31 -12.44 -23.77 -2.78
CA ILE A 31 -12.07 -22.42 -2.32
C ILE A 31 -12.51 -21.36 -3.33
N LEU A 32 -12.28 -21.58 -4.62
CA LEU A 32 -12.72 -20.67 -5.68
C LEU A 32 -14.25 -20.58 -5.75
N LEU A 33 -14.95 -21.70 -5.57
CA LEU A 33 -16.40 -21.75 -5.56
C LEU A 33 -16.97 -21.01 -4.36
N ALA A 34 -16.40 -21.20 -3.16
CA ALA A 34 -16.80 -20.47 -1.95
C ALA A 34 -16.53 -18.96 -2.07
N ALA A 35 -15.37 -18.57 -2.63
CA ALA A 35 -15.04 -17.17 -2.90
C ALA A 35 -16.04 -16.53 -3.87
N ASN A 36 -16.43 -17.24 -4.93
CA ASN A 36 -17.41 -16.77 -5.91
C ASN A 36 -18.82 -16.67 -5.29
N LEU A 37 -19.24 -17.67 -4.51
CA LEU A 37 -20.56 -17.71 -3.87
C LEU A 37 -20.73 -16.57 -2.84
N LEU A 38 -19.66 -16.22 -2.13
CA LEU A 38 -19.64 -15.11 -1.18
C LEU A 38 -19.50 -13.73 -1.87
N HIS A 39 -19.42 -13.68 -3.20
CA HIS A 39 -19.08 -12.48 -3.98
C HIS A 39 -17.79 -11.78 -3.47
N ILE A 40 -16.95 -12.50 -2.74
CA ILE A 40 -15.67 -11.98 -2.30
C ILE A 40 -14.76 -12.12 -3.50
N SER A 41 -14.54 -11.00 -4.18
CA SER A 41 -13.49 -10.87 -5.18
C SER A 41 -12.14 -11.03 -4.48
N LEU A 42 -11.75 -12.27 -4.15
CA LEU A 42 -10.43 -12.58 -3.57
C LEU A 42 -9.34 -11.93 -4.42
N MET A 43 -9.54 -11.96 -5.74
CA MET A 43 -8.68 -11.29 -6.70
C MET A 43 -8.51 -9.79 -6.40
N PHE A 44 -9.58 -9.08 -6.01
CA PHE A 44 -9.61 -7.64 -5.68
C PHE A 44 -8.76 -7.27 -4.44
N PHE A 45 -8.59 -8.21 -3.50
CA PHE A 45 -7.76 -8.01 -2.31
C PHE A 45 -6.38 -8.68 -2.40
N LEU A 46 -6.23 -9.74 -3.21
CA LEU A 46 -4.95 -10.42 -3.41
C LEU A 46 -4.03 -9.66 -4.35
N TRP A 47 -4.55 -9.05 -5.41
CA TRP A 47 -3.71 -8.36 -6.41
C TRP A 47 -2.83 -7.24 -5.82
N PRO A 48 -3.28 -6.38 -4.88
CA PRO A 48 -2.42 -5.35 -4.30
C PRO A 48 -1.33 -5.97 -3.41
N MET A 49 -1.59 -7.13 -2.79
CA MET A 49 -0.58 -7.86 -2.02
C MET A 49 0.57 -8.35 -2.90
N PHE A 50 0.31 -8.72 -4.15
CA PHE A 50 1.36 -9.02 -5.13
C PHE A 50 2.20 -7.80 -5.51
N VAL A 51 1.66 -6.57 -5.36
CA VAL A 51 2.41 -5.33 -5.53
C VAL A 51 3.22 -5.02 -4.26
N ILE A 52 2.63 -5.16 -3.08
CA ILE A 52 3.28 -4.87 -1.80
C ILE A 52 4.45 -5.83 -1.53
N GLY A 53 4.30 -7.11 -1.85
CA GLY A 53 5.30 -8.15 -1.65
C GLY A 53 6.72 -7.77 -2.13
N PRO A 54 6.93 -7.49 -3.43
CA PRO A 54 8.24 -7.05 -3.93
C PRO A 54 8.69 -5.71 -3.32
N GLY A 55 7.76 -4.79 -3.03
CA GLY A 55 8.11 -3.54 -2.35
C GLY A 55 8.69 -3.75 -0.95
N LEU A 56 8.11 -4.66 -0.16
CA LEU A 56 8.63 -5.05 1.16
C LEU A 56 9.98 -5.75 1.06
N LEU A 57 10.18 -6.61 0.04
CA LEU A 57 11.48 -7.24 -0.22
C LEU A 57 12.56 -6.20 -0.51
N MET A 58 12.22 -5.10 -1.19
CA MET A 58 13.14 -3.98 -1.44
C MET A 58 13.44 -3.14 -0.20
N LEU A 59 12.52 -3.07 0.78
CA LEU A 59 12.76 -2.41 2.07
C LEU A 59 13.63 -3.25 3.02
N TRP A 60 13.66 -4.57 2.83
CA TRP A 60 14.36 -5.52 3.70
C TRP A 60 15.84 -5.20 3.96
N PRO A 61 16.66 -4.81 2.96
CA PRO A 61 18.07 -4.48 3.19
C PRO A 61 18.26 -3.20 4.04
N ALA A 62 17.38 -2.22 3.88
CA ALA A 62 17.40 -1.01 4.69
C ALA A 62 16.93 -1.30 6.13
N TYR A 63 15.97 -2.21 6.31
CA TYR A 63 15.53 -2.65 7.62
C TYR A 63 16.64 -3.33 8.43
N GLN A 64 17.44 -4.18 7.79
CA GLN A 64 18.59 -4.85 8.43
C GLN A 64 19.80 -3.93 8.67
N SER A 65 19.78 -2.70 8.16
CA SER A 65 20.90 -1.77 8.35
C SER A 65 20.98 -1.33 9.82
N THR A 66 22.20 -1.34 10.37
CA THR A 66 22.52 -1.05 11.78
C THR A 66 23.50 0.12 11.84
N PRO A 67 23.56 0.92 12.94
CA PRO A 67 24.61 1.93 13.10
C PRO A 67 26.01 1.32 12.88
N GLY A 68 26.76 1.83 11.90
CA GLY A 68 28.11 1.36 11.57
C GLY A 68 28.20 0.28 10.47
N ASN A 69 27.10 -0.36 10.08
CA ASN A 69 27.07 -1.32 8.96
C ASN A 69 25.83 -1.07 8.08
N GLN A 70 25.95 -0.09 7.18
CA GLN A 70 24.90 0.23 6.22
C GLN A 70 24.94 -0.77 5.05
N SER A 71 23.78 -1.34 4.73
CA SER A 71 23.67 -2.22 3.58
C SER A 71 23.91 -1.44 2.28
N LYS A 72 24.76 -1.97 1.39
CA LYS A 72 24.96 -1.40 0.04
C LYS A 72 23.68 -1.33 -0.78
N LEU A 73 22.67 -2.11 -0.41
CA LEU A 73 21.35 -2.18 -1.04
C LEU A 73 20.32 -1.27 -0.36
N ALA A 74 20.70 -0.42 0.59
CA ALA A 74 19.76 0.47 1.27
C ALA A 74 19.09 1.48 0.32
N PHE A 75 19.69 1.77 -0.84
CA PHE A 75 19.09 2.63 -1.88
C PHE A 75 17.76 2.08 -2.43
N LEU A 76 17.52 0.76 -2.32
CA LEU A 76 16.24 0.15 -2.69
C LEU A 76 15.10 0.57 -1.76
N ALA A 77 15.39 1.21 -0.63
CA ALA A 77 14.37 1.71 0.28
C ALA A 77 13.41 2.70 -0.40
N VAL A 78 13.92 3.54 -1.31
CA VAL A 78 13.12 4.54 -2.02
C VAL A 78 12.10 3.87 -2.96
N PRO A 79 12.49 3.06 -3.96
CA PRO A 79 11.53 2.37 -4.81
C PRO A 79 10.67 1.37 -4.03
N GLY A 80 11.21 0.71 -3.00
CA GLY A 80 10.46 -0.18 -2.13
C GLY A 80 9.31 0.53 -1.41
N ALA A 81 9.57 1.72 -0.84
CA ALA A 81 8.55 2.53 -0.18
C ALA A 81 7.48 3.01 -1.16
N MET A 82 7.85 3.41 -2.38
CA MET A 82 6.91 3.82 -3.43
C MET A 82 5.99 2.67 -3.85
N ILE A 83 6.53 1.46 -4.01
CA ILE A 83 5.75 0.27 -4.38
C ILE A 83 4.77 -0.12 -3.26
N VAL A 84 5.24 -0.15 -2.01
CA VAL A 84 4.38 -0.43 -0.84
C VAL A 84 3.28 0.63 -0.72
N ALA A 85 3.59 1.91 -0.90
CA ALA A 85 2.60 2.97 -0.87
C ALA A 85 1.56 2.83 -1.99
N THR A 86 1.99 2.51 -3.21
CA THR A 86 1.09 2.23 -4.34
C THR A 86 0.11 1.11 -3.99
N GLY A 87 0.62 -0.02 -3.50
CA GLY A 87 -0.22 -1.15 -3.11
C GLY A 87 -1.17 -0.83 -1.95
N GLY A 88 -0.71 -0.06 -0.95
CA GLY A 88 -1.55 0.41 0.15
C GLY A 88 -2.67 1.36 -0.32
N LEU A 89 -2.35 2.30 -1.22
CA LEU A 89 -3.33 3.21 -1.82
C LEU A 89 -4.41 2.46 -2.58
N ILE A 90 -4.01 1.47 -3.37
CA ILE A 90 -4.94 0.61 -4.08
C ILE A 90 -5.90 -0.09 -3.11
N ILE A 91 -5.39 -0.65 -2.01
CA ILE A 91 -6.24 -1.30 -0.99
C ILE A 91 -7.23 -0.30 -0.42
N LEU A 92 -6.77 0.91 -0.06
CA LEU A 92 -7.64 1.95 0.48
C LEU A 92 -8.72 2.38 -0.52
N MET A 93 -8.37 2.60 -1.79
CA MET A 93 -9.32 2.95 -2.84
C MET A 93 -10.35 1.85 -3.07
N ASN A 94 -9.91 0.59 -3.01
CA ASN A 94 -10.76 -0.58 -3.12
C ASN A 94 -11.74 -0.70 -1.93
N LEU A 95 -11.32 -0.35 -0.72
CA LEU A 95 -12.18 -0.34 0.47
C LEU A 95 -13.22 0.78 0.43
N VAL A 96 -12.84 1.96 -0.04
CA VAL A 96 -13.71 3.14 -0.15
C VAL A 96 -14.53 3.13 -1.45
N ASN A 97 -14.25 2.20 -2.38
CA ASN A 97 -14.79 2.16 -3.74
C ASN A 97 -14.66 3.51 -4.48
N HIS A 98 -13.50 4.17 -4.33
CA HIS A 98 -13.28 5.53 -4.80
C HIS A 98 -11.97 5.59 -5.60
N HIS A 99 -12.00 5.03 -6.81
CA HIS A 99 -10.85 4.85 -7.70
C HIS A 99 -10.40 6.18 -8.33
N GLU A 100 -11.30 7.14 -8.43
CA GLU A 100 -11.05 8.50 -8.90
C GLU A 100 -10.06 9.27 -8.01
N SER A 101 -9.84 8.80 -6.76
CA SER A 101 -8.77 9.27 -5.87
C SER A 101 -7.38 9.24 -6.50
N TRP A 102 -7.17 8.41 -7.53
CA TRP A 102 -5.91 8.32 -8.26
C TRP A 102 -5.44 9.66 -8.82
N ALA A 103 -6.36 10.58 -9.13
CA ALA A 103 -6.06 11.93 -9.65
C ALA A 103 -5.14 12.74 -8.72
N TYR A 104 -5.19 12.48 -7.40
CA TYR A 104 -4.41 13.21 -6.40
C TYR A 104 -3.54 12.32 -5.51
N ALA A 105 -3.84 11.03 -5.39
CA ALA A 105 -3.13 10.09 -4.51
C ALA A 105 -1.67 9.84 -4.88
N TRP A 106 -1.26 10.05 -6.13
CA TRP A 106 0.14 9.86 -6.58
C TRP A 106 1.16 10.71 -5.79
N THR A 107 0.73 11.84 -5.24
CA THR A 107 1.55 12.68 -4.37
C THR A 107 2.02 11.95 -3.11
N LEU A 108 1.21 11.03 -2.58
CA LEU A 108 1.57 10.18 -1.44
C LEU A 108 2.63 9.14 -1.80
N ILE A 109 2.69 8.70 -3.06
CA ILE A 109 3.75 7.80 -3.55
C ILE A 109 5.10 8.53 -3.50
N LEU A 110 5.14 9.80 -3.94
CA LEU A 110 6.35 10.61 -3.85
C LEU A 110 6.74 10.90 -2.40
N ALA A 111 5.77 11.16 -1.53
CA ALA A 111 6.00 11.31 -0.09
C ALA A 111 6.61 10.02 0.50
N ALA A 112 6.11 8.85 0.11
CA ALA A 112 6.64 7.57 0.55
C ALA A 112 8.07 7.33 0.05
N GLY A 113 8.39 7.70 -1.19
CA GLY A 113 9.76 7.66 -1.70
C GLY A 113 10.72 8.51 -0.86
N ALA A 114 10.31 9.73 -0.51
CA ALA A 114 11.08 10.59 0.39
C ALA A 114 11.19 10.04 1.81
N ALA A 115 10.14 9.35 2.30
CA ALA A 115 10.21 8.63 3.57
C ALA A 115 11.20 7.46 3.51
N GLY A 116 11.25 6.70 2.41
CA GLY A 116 12.26 5.67 2.16
C GLY A 116 13.68 6.25 2.15
N TYR A 117 13.87 7.43 1.55
CA TYR A 117 15.15 8.14 1.56
C TYR A 117 15.57 8.58 2.97
N ALA A 118 14.63 9.15 3.74
CA ALA A 118 14.86 9.51 5.14
C ALA A 118 15.19 8.27 6.00
N TYR A 119 14.48 7.16 5.76
CA TYR A 119 14.69 5.90 6.46
C TYR A 119 16.08 5.32 6.20
N MET A 120 16.58 5.41 4.97
CA MET A 120 17.94 4.98 4.62
C MET A 120 19.02 5.77 5.39
N HIS A 121 18.84 7.08 5.55
CA HIS A 121 19.83 7.96 6.18
C HIS A 121 19.60 8.16 7.69
N ARG A 122 18.72 7.38 8.32
CA ARG A 122 18.37 7.54 9.74
C ARG A 122 19.55 7.41 10.72
N PHE A 123 20.65 6.81 10.27
CA PHE A 123 21.88 6.63 11.06
C PHE A 123 22.99 7.62 10.70
N ASP A 124 22.78 8.49 9.72
CA ASP A 124 23.74 9.54 9.40
C ASP A 124 23.61 10.66 10.45
N ALA A 125 24.73 11.07 11.05
CA ALA A 125 24.76 12.12 12.06
C ALA A 125 24.45 13.54 11.52
N SER A 126 24.26 13.70 10.21
CA SER A 126 23.98 14.98 9.58
C SER A 126 22.47 15.26 9.51
N ASN A 127 21.97 16.17 10.34
CA ASN A 127 20.54 16.52 10.41
C ASN A 127 20.00 17.17 9.12
N GLU A 128 20.85 17.80 8.31
CA GLU A 128 20.41 18.56 7.12
C GLU A 128 19.70 17.73 6.05
N ARG A 129 20.05 16.44 5.91
CA ARG A 129 19.48 15.55 4.89
C ARG A 129 18.08 15.07 5.29
N GLY A 130 17.90 14.74 6.57
CA GLY A 130 16.60 14.38 7.13
C GLY A 130 15.60 15.54 7.02
N ASP A 131 16.02 16.75 7.37
CA ASP A 131 15.16 17.94 7.33
C ASP A 131 14.67 18.29 5.91
N LYS A 132 15.47 18.03 4.88
CA LYS A 132 15.03 18.20 3.48
C LYS A 132 13.95 17.17 3.11
N ALA A 133 14.15 15.91 3.49
CA ALA A 133 13.17 14.85 3.22
C ALA A 133 11.84 15.11 3.94
N TYR A 134 11.87 15.47 5.22
CA TYR A 134 10.64 15.80 5.97
C TYR A 134 9.91 17.01 5.42
N ARG A 135 10.62 18.06 4.98
CA ARG A 135 10.01 19.20 4.30
C ARG A 135 9.34 18.78 3.00
N PHE A 136 9.97 17.91 2.22
CA PHE A 136 9.40 17.39 0.99
C PHE A 136 8.16 16.52 1.24
N ILE A 137 8.22 15.61 2.22
CA ILE A 137 7.05 14.81 2.65
C ILE A 137 5.90 15.73 3.04
N ARG A 138 6.16 16.75 3.86
CA ARG A 138 5.16 17.73 4.27
C ARG A 138 4.56 18.47 3.07
N ALA A 139 5.39 18.90 2.13
CA ALA A 139 4.91 19.56 0.92
C ALA A 139 4.03 18.64 0.07
N MET A 140 4.40 17.38 -0.11
CA MET A 140 3.61 16.40 -0.86
C MET A 140 2.29 16.04 -0.16
N VAL A 141 2.27 15.96 1.17
CA VAL A 141 1.03 15.74 1.94
C VAL A 141 0.11 16.97 1.87
N ILE A 142 0.66 18.19 1.90
CA ILE A 142 -0.13 19.41 1.68
C ILE A 142 -0.68 19.44 0.25
N ALA A 143 0.14 19.09 -0.74
CA ALA A 143 -0.29 18.99 -2.14
C ALA A 143 -1.39 17.93 -2.31
N PHE A 144 -1.25 16.76 -1.68
CA PHE A 144 -2.29 15.72 -1.62
C PHE A 144 -3.60 16.30 -1.09
N MET A 145 -3.58 16.97 0.06
CA MET A 145 -4.79 17.54 0.66
C MET A 145 -5.40 18.63 -0.23
N ALA A 146 -4.59 19.51 -0.80
CA ALA A 146 -5.05 20.57 -1.68
C ALA A 146 -5.68 20.02 -2.96
N LEU A 147 -5.04 19.03 -3.59
CA LEU A 147 -5.55 18.37 -4.79
C LEU A 147 -6.78 17.53 -4.48
N ALA A 148 -6.79 16.78 -3.36
CA ALA A 148 -7.96 16.03 -2.92
C ALA A 148 -9.16 16.96 -2.77
N VAL A 149 -9.02 18.07 -2.04
CA VAL A 149 -10.08 19.07 -1.92
C VAL A 149 -10.49 19.62 -3.29
N PHE A 150 -9.54 19.97 -4.14
CA PHE A 150 -9.83 20.49 -5.48
C PHE A 150 -10.64 19.49 -6.32
N PHE A 151 -10.20 18.24 -6.41
CA PHE A 151 -10.84 17.21 -7.24
C PHE A 151 -12.19 16.76 -6.63
N GLU A 152 -12.25 16.47 -5.33
CA GLU A 152 -13.48 16.05 -4.66
C GLU A 152 -14.60 17.10 -4.76
N VAL A 153 -14.24 18.38 -4.60
CA VAL A 153 -15.20 19.47 -4.56
C VAL A 153 -15.58 19.93 -5.95
N LEU A 154 -14.59 20.20 -6.81
CA LEU A 154 -14.84 20.86 -8.09
C LEU A 154 -15.13 19.88 -9.22
N VAL A 155 -14.48 18.71 -9.22
CA VAL A 155 -14.56 17.77 -10.34
C VAL A 155 -15.59 16.68 -10.07
N PHE A 156 -15.50 16.00 -8.93
CA PHE A 156 -16.36 14.86 -8.62
C PHE A 156 -17.68 15.27 -7.95
N GLN A 157 -17.76 16.48 -7.40
CA GLN A 157 -18.88 16.96 -6.58
C GLN A 157 -19.33 15.92 -5.52
N SER A 158 -18.37 15.12 -5.08
CA SER A 158 -18.54 13.96 -4.18
C SER A 158 -19.17 14.37 -2.85
N LEU A 159 -18.86 15.59 -2.40
CA LEU A 159 -19.40 16.17 -1.15
C LEU A 159 -20.79 16.82 -1.32
N GLY A 160 -21.31 16.96 -2.54
CA GLY A 160 -22.63 17.54 -2.82
C GLY A 160 -22.93 18.80 -2.00
N ILE A 161 -24.02 18.76 -1.23
CA ILE A 161 -24.49 19.88 -0.39
C ILE A 161 -23.65 20.14 0.87
N TRP A 162 -22.73 19.23 1.24
CA TRP A 162 -21.96 19.30 2.47
C TRP A 162 -20.77 20.25 2.39
N TRP A 163 -20.25 20.54 1.19
CA TRP A 163 -19.11 21.45 1.02
C TRP A 163 -19.40 22.90 1.46
N PRO A 164 -20.54 23.52 1.08
CA PRO A 164 -20.94 24.82 1.62
C PRO A 164 -21.05 24.82 3.16
N VAL A 165 -21.58 23.74 3.74
CA VAL A 165 -21.72 23.61 5.20
C VAL A 165 -20.36 23.53 5.89
N LEU A 166 -19.42 22.79 5.32
CA LEU A 166 -18.03 22.70 5.82
C LEU A 166 -17.30 24.04 5.73
N LEU A 167 -17.46 24.78 4.62
CA LEU A 167 -16.89 26.12 4.47
C LEU A 167 -17.50 27.12 5.46
N ILE A 168 -18.81 27.07 5.69
CA ILE A 168 -19.49 27.89 6.70
C ILE A 168 -18.97 27.54 8.09
N GLY A 169 -18.87 26.25 8.43
CA GLY A 169 -18.34 25.79 9.72
C GLY A 169 -16.88 26.19 9.94
N LEU A 170 -16.04 26.05 8.92
CA LEU A 170 -14.63 26.45 8.98
C LEU A 170 -14.48 27.97 9.11
N GLY A 171 -15.30 28.74 8.38
CA GLY A 171 -15.36 30.20 8.48
C GLY A 171 -15.77 30.66 9.88
N LEU A 172 -16.82 30.05 10.46
CA LEU A 172 -17.25 30.32 11.83
C LEU A 172 -16.16 29.95 12.85
N TYR A 173 -15.50 28.81 12.68
CA TYR A 173 -14.41 28.37 13.55
C TYR A 173 -13.22 29.34 13.53
N LEU A 174 -12.78 29.77 12.33
CA LEU A 174 -11.70 30.75 12.19
C LEU A 174 -12.09 32.10 12.81
N PHE A 175 -13.34 32.52 12.66
CA PHE A 175 -13.85 33.76 13.25
C PHE A 175 -13.82 33.72 14.78
N VAL A 176 -14.23 32.61 15.38
CA VAL A 176 -14.18 32.41 16.84
C VAL A 176 -12.74 32.32 17.34
N LYS A 177 -11.86 31.64 16.60
CA LYS A 177 -10.43 31.53 16.94
C LYS A 177 -9.74 32.89 16.89
N ASN A 178 -10.01 33.72 15.87
CA ASN A 178 -9.45 35.07 15.75
C ASN A 178 -9.95 36.01 16.86
N LYS A 179 -11.21 35.88 17.28
CA LYS A 179 -11.72 36.65 18.43
C LYS A 179 -11.01 36.31 19.74
N ARG A 180 -10.47 35.09 19.90
CA ARG A 180 -9.71 34.70 21.09
C ARG A 180 -8.26 35.19 21.07
N SER A 181 -7.66 35.43 19.91
CA SER A 181 -6.28 35.94 19.79
C SER A 181 -6.16 37.46 19.89
N VAL A 182 -7.26 38.21 19.75
CA VAL A 182 -7.29 39.68 19.88
C VAL A 182 -7.57 40.13 21.33
N VAL A 183 -7.91 39.20 22.23
CA VAL A 183 -8.31 39.50 23.63
C VAL A 183 -7.21 39.10 24.65
N GLN A 184 -6.05 38.61 24.19
CA GLN A 184 -4.83 38.47 25.00
C GLN A 184 -3.84 39.58 24.65
#